data_AF-A0A3M1X334-F1
#
_entry.id   AF-A0A3M1X334-F1
#
_cell.length_a   1.000
_cell.length_b   1.000
_cell.length_c   1.000
_cell.angle_alpha   90.00
_cell.angle_beta   90.00
_cell.angle_gamma   90.00
#
_symmetry.space_group_name_H-M   'P 1'
#
loop_
_entity.id
_entity.type
_entity.pdbx_description
1 polymer ?
#
loop_
_entity_poly.entity_id
_entity_poly.type
_entity_poly.pdbx_seq_one_letter_code
_entity_poly.pdbx_strand_id
1 'polypeptide(L)'
;MTGLSRGGSELPGEVRILLLPFCLSRQEMEDIEELASERGYSVVVARSTAYALSRVREETRKERDVPVRIVGVVCDGRAKKVALGLFLLKVRDFFKKLVGVKRRPVYLARVSINGGTPSMFGRRLCNVGRNTVPREDLLEALEGGKVFFRL
;
A
#
# COMPACT_ATOMS: atom_id res chain seq x y z
N MET A 1 33.20 -16.67 5.46
CA MET A 1 32.17 -16.02 6.31
C MET A 1 32.04 -14.58 5.85
N THR A 2 31.17 -14.31 4.88
CA THR A 2 30.97 -12.97 4.30
C THR A 2 29.53 -12.58 4.55
N GLY A 3 29.33 -11.76 5.58
CA GLY A 3 28.03 -11.21 5.96
C GLY A 3 27.59 -10.16 4.95
N LEU A 4 26.58 -10.50 4.15
CA LEU A 4 25.85 -9.54 3.34
C LEU A 4 24.98 -8.68 4.28
N SER A 5 25.34 -7.42 4.40
CA SER A 5 24.51 -6.38 5.01
C SER A 5 23.22 -6.20 4.21
N ARG A 6 22.15 -6.90 4.61
CA ARG A 6 20.77 -6.59 4.19
C ARG A 6 20.33 -5.33 4.93
N GLY A 7 20.52 -4.18 4.29
CA GLY A 7 19.96 -2.91 4.71
C GLY A 7 18.45 -2.86 4.46
N GLY A 8 17.68 -3.57 5.27
CA GLY A 8 16.25 -3.29 5.45
C GLY A 8 16.13 -2.21 6.52
N SER A 9 15.71 -1.00 6.13
CA SER A 9 15.50 0.08 7.10
C SER A 9 14.26 -0.21 7.96
N GLU A 10 14.41 -1.03 8.99
CA GLU A 10 13.50 -1.03 10.13
C GLU A 10 13.65 0.31 10.85
N LEU A 11 12.79 1.25 10.51
CA LEU A 11 12.57 2.43 11.35
C LEU A 11 11.76 1.97 12.56
N PRO A 12 12.32 1.98 13.79
CA PRO A 12 11.55 1.61 14.97
C PRO A 12 10.36 2.55 15.13
N GLY A 13 9.16 1.98 15.24
CA GLY A 13 7.90 2.71 15.37
C GLY A 13 7.37 3.27 14.05
N GLU A 14 7.06 2.43 13.06
CA GLU A 14 6.32 2.80 11.84
C GLU A 14 5.02 1.99 11.77
N VAL A 15 3.89 2.65 11.47
CA VAL A 15 2.63 1.96 11.20
C VAL A 15 2.67 1.41 9.77
N ARG A 16 2.70 0.09 9.63
CA ARG A 16 2.75 -0.60 8.33
C ARG A 16 1.40 -1.20 7.97
N ILE A 17 0.87 -0.85 6.81
CA ILE A 17 -0.45 -1.26 6.33
C ILE A 17 -0.35 -1.81 4.92
N LEU A 18 -0.92 -2.99 4.67
CA LEU A 18 -1.06 -3.57 3.34
C LEU A 18 -2.53 -3.56 2.95
N LEU A 19 -2.87 -2.88 1.85
CA LEU A 19 -4.21 -2.87 1.29
C LEU A 19 -4.30 -3.90 0.17
N LEU A 20 -5.14 -4.92 0.36
CA LEU A 20 -5.42 -5.96 -0.64
C LEU A 20 -6.77 -5.74 -1.32
N PRO A 21 -6.90 -5.99 -2.63
CA PRO A 21 -8.21 -5.98 -3.27
C PRO A 21 -8.93 -7.30 -2.97
N PHE A 22 -10.25 -7.24 -2.76
CA PHE A 22 -11.08 -8.43 -2.50
C PHE A 22 -11.14 -9.45 -3.67
N CYS A 23 -10.54 -9.12 -4.82
CA CYS A 23 -10.63 -9.93 -6.04
C CYS A 23 -9.51 -10.96 -6.20
N LEU A 24 -8.59 -11.05 -5.25
CA LEU A 24 -7.59 -12.11 -5.18
C LEU A 24 -8.25 -13.45 -4.82
N SER A 25 -7.56 -14.57 -5.07
CA SER A 25 -7.98 -15.86 -4.55
C SER A 25 -7.78 -15.93 -3.04
N ARG A 26 -8.52 -16.83 -2.39
CA ARG A 26 -8.37 -17.05 -0.94
C ARG A 26 -6.94 -17.46 -0.61
N GLN A 27 -6.39 -18.43 -1.36
CA GLN A 27 -5.00 -18.85 -1.22
C GLN A 27 -4.02 -17.68 -1.39
N GLU A 28 -4.19 -16.87 -2.45
CA GLU A 28 -3.31 -15.74 -2.71
C GLU A 28 -3.39 -14.70 -1.58
N MET A 29 -4.57 -14.46 -1.00
CA MET A 29 -4.72 -13.57 0.16
C MET A 29 -4.04 -14.14 1.41
N GLU A 30 -4.23 -15.42 1.70
CA GLU A 30 -3.61 -16.10 2.85
C GLU A 30 -2.07 -16.06 2.75
N ASP A 31 -1.50 -16.40 1.58
CA ASP A 31 -0.06 -16.37 1.35
C ASP A 31 0.53 -14.95 1.49
N ILE A 32 -0.20 -13.93 1.01
CA ILE A 32 0.24 -12.54 1.12
C ILE A 32 0.12 -12.05 2.57
N GLU A 33 -0.90 -12.49 3.30
CA GLU A 33 -1.11 -12.13 4.69
C GLU A 33 0.00 -12.67 5.60
N GLU A 34 0.41 -13.92 5.40
CA GLU A 34 1.55 -14.51 6.09
C GLU A 34 2.83 -13.70 5.85
N LEU A 35 3.16 -13.46 4.57
CA LEU A 35 4.34 -12.70 4.16
C LEU A 35 4.37 -11.27 4.72
N ALA A 36 3.22 -10.61 4.77
CA ALA A 36 3.08 -9.26 5.28
C ALA A 36 3.20 -9.23 6.82
N SER A 37 2.63 -10.21 7.49
CA SER A 37 2.66 -10.33 8.96
C SER A 37 4.07 -10.55 9.48
N GLU A 38 4.89 -11.36 8.81
CA GLU A 38 6.34 -11.52 9.11
C GLU A 38 7.10 -10.19 9.11
N ARG A 39 6.61 -9.20 8.34
CA ARG A 39 7.21 -7.87 8.19
C ARG A 39 6.49 -6.80 9.01
N GLY A 40 5.58 -7.20 9.90
CA GLY A 40 4.85 -6.32 10.80
C GLY A 40 3.78 -5.47 10.11
N TYR A 41 3.28 -5.89 8.95
CA TYR A 41 2.18 -5.19 8.26
C TYR A 41 0.82 -5.64 8.79
N SER A 42 -0.06 -4.68 9.09
CA SER A 42 -1.49 -4.93 9.25
C SER A 42 -2.15 -5.04 7.87
N VAL A 43 -2.77 -6.18 7.58
CA VAL A 43 -3.39 -6.46 6.28
C VAL A 43 -4.87 -6.06 6.31
N VAL A 44 -5.27 -5.28 5.32
CA VAL A 44 -6.65 -4.79 5.15
C VAL A 44 -7.16 -5.19 3.78
N VAL A 45 -8.14 -6.09 3.75
CA VAL A 45 -8.84 -6.46 2.52
C VAL A 45 -9.90 -5.39 2.19
N ALA A 46 -9.62 -4.59 1.17
CA ALA A 46 -10.42 -3.47 0.73
C ALA A 46 -11.66 -3.93 -0.06
N ARG A 47 -12.78 -4.16 0.65
CA ARG A 47 -14.11 -4.41 0.02
C ARG A 47 -14.65 -3.18 -0.70
N SER A 48 -14.29 -1.99 -0.23
CA SER A 48 -14.60 -0.71 -0.86
C SER A 48 -13.52 0.32 -0.51
N THR A 49 -13.45 1.42 -1.27
CA THR A 49 -12.52 2.52 -0.97
C THR A 49 -12.82 3.15 0.38
N ALA A 50 -14.12 3.32 0.71
CA ALA A 50 -14.53 3.90 1.99
C ALA A 50 -14.09 3.04 3.18
N TYR A 51 -14.25 1.72 3.07
CA TYR A 51 -13.82 0.77 4.09
C TYR A 51 -12.29 0.75 4.26
N ALA A 52 -11.54 0.75 3.16
CA ALA A 52 -10.08 0.84 3.23
C ALA A 52 -9.62 2.10 3.96
N LEU A 53 -10.23 3.25 3.65
CA LEU A 53 -9.92 4.51 4.31
C LEU A 53 -10.29 4.54 5.80
N SER A 54 -11.43 3.94 6.19
CA SER A 54 -11.81 3.90 7.61
C SER A 54 -10.82 3.05 8.42
N ARG A 55 -10.38 1.90 7.88
CA ARG A 55 -9.40 1.03 8.54
C ARG A 55 -8.02 1.68 8.63
N VAL A 56 -7.54 2.31 7.55
CA VAL A 56 -6.29 3.08 7.59
C VAL A 56 -6.35 4.18 8.64
N ARG A 57 -7.47 4.92 8.74
CA ARG A 57 -7.65 5.95 9.76
C ARG A 57 -7.63 5.38 11.17
N GLU A 58 -8.24 4.23 11.39
CA GLU A 58 -8.27 3.56 12.69
C GLU A 58 -6.87 3.14 13.13
N GLU A 59 -6.10 2.49 12.26
CA GLU A 59 -4.72 2.08 12.56
C GLU A 59 -3.81 3.28 12.79
N THR A 60 -3.91 4.30 11.92
CA THR A 60 -3.06 5.49 12.04
C THR A 60 -3.45 6.41 13.20
N ARG A 61 -4.68 6.34 13.73
CA ARG A 61 -5.13 7.19 14.85
C ARG A 61 -4.46 6.81 16.17
N LYS A 62 -4.08 5.54 16.35
CA LYS A 62 -3.46 5.02 17.58
C LYS A 62 -2.07 5.59 17.80
N GLU A 63 -1.33 5.84 16.73
CA GLU A 63 0.05 6.34 16.78
C GLU A 63 0.15 7.57 15.87
N ARG A 64 -0.04 8.78 16.41
CA ARG A 64 -0.19 9.99 15.58
C ARG A 64 1.11 10.59 15.05
N ASP A 65 2.23 10.37 15.74
CA ASP A 65 3.50 11.02 15.46
C ASP A 65 4.52 10.10 14.77
N VAL A 66 4.17 8.83 14.56
CA VAL A 66 5.04 7.85 13.90
C VAL A 66 4.88 7.88 12.39
N PRO A 67 5.87 7.51 11.57
CA PRO A 67 5.68 7.32 10.13
C PRO A 67 4.58 6.30 9.79
N VAL A 68 3.94 6.45 8.63
CA VAL A 68 3.02 5.44 8.07
C VAL A 68 3.60 4.91 6.77
N ARG A 69 3.57 3.60 6.60
CA ARG A 69 3.80 2.94 5.32
C ARG A 69 2.55 2.21 4.87
N ILE A 70 2.09 2.52 3.67
CA ILE A 70 0.93 1.89 3.06
C ILE A 70 1.34 1.30 1.72
N VAL A 71 1.26 -0.02 1.61
CA VAL A 71 1.44 -0.74 0.35
C VAL A 71 0.05 -1.05 -0.20
N GLY A 72 -0.26 -0.59 -1.42
CA GLY A 72 -1.54 -0.82 -2.06
C GLY A 72 -1.45 -1.77 -3.23
N VAL A 73 -2.05 -2.95 -3.11
CA VAL A 73 -2.24 -3.89 -4.21
C VAL A 73 -3.49 -3.46 -4.99
N VAL A 74 -3.35 -3.18 -6.28
CA VAL A 74 -4.42 -2.60 -7.10
C VAL A 74 -4.44 -3.18 -8.50
N CYS A 75 -5.62 -3.26 -9.11
CA CYS A 75 -5.74 -3.51 -10.54
C CYS A 75 -5.24 -2.32 -11.34
N ASP A 76 -4.67 -2.54 -12.52
CA ASP A 76 -4.12 -1.47 -13.37
C ASP A 76 -5.10 -0.35 -13.70
N GLY A 77 -6.39 -0.67 -13.88
CA GLY A 77 -7.42 0.35 -14.09
C GLY A 77 -7.64 1.28 -12.87
N ARG A 78 -7.48 0.75 -11.64
CA ARG A 78 -7.52 1.56 -10.41
C ARG A 78 -6.20 2.25 -10.12
N ALA A 79 -5.10 1.68 -10.57
CA ALA A 79 -3.76 2.22 -10.38
C ALA A 79 -3.62 3.66 -10.85
N LYS A 80 -4.13 3.98 -12.04
CA LYS A 80 -4.10 5.34 -12.60
C LYS A 80 -4.85 6.35 -11.72
N LYS A 81 -5.99 5.95 -11.15
CA LYS A 81 -6.79 6.81 -10.25
C LYS A 81 -6.11 7.01 -8.90
N VAL A 82 -5.51 5.94 -8.36
CA VAL A 82 -4.73 6.02 -7.12
C VAL A 82 -3.53 6.95 -7.33
N ALA A 83 -2.79 6.83 -8.44
CA ALA A 83 -1.68 7.71 -8.76
C ALA A 83 -2.10 9.20 -8.81
N LEU A 84 -3.25 9.50 -9.42
CA LEU A 84 -3.79 10.86 -9.42
C LEU A 84 -4.16 11.35 -8.01
N GLY A 85 -4.77 10.48 -7.19
CA GLY A 85 -5.06 10.78 -5.79
C GLY A 85 -3.80 11.04 -4.94
N LEU A 86 -2.73 10.25 -5.17
CA LEU A 86 -1.42 10.43 -4.54
C LEU A 86 -0.79 11.78 -4.94
N PHE A 87 -0.89 12.15 -6.21
CA PHE A 87 -0.43 13.45 -6.70
C PHE A 87 -1.14 14.61 -5.99
N LEU A 88 -2.47 14.55 -5.85
CA LEU A 88 -3.24 15.56 -5.11
C LEU A 88 -2.83 15.62 -3.63
N LEU A 89 -2.54 14.48 -3.00
CA LEU A 89 -2.02 14.46 -1.64
C LEU A 89 -0.64 15.13 -1.52
N LYS A 90 0.23 15.00 -2.55
CA LYS A 90 1.49 15.76 -2.64
C LYS A 90 1.27 17.25 -2.60
N VAL A 91 0.35 17.71 -3.43
CA VAL A 91 0.06 19.14 -3.57
C VAL A 91 -0.45 19.68 -2.24
N ARG A 92 -1.41 18.99 -1.62
CA ARG A 92 -1.93 19.36 -0.30
C ARG A 92 -0.83 19.37 0.77
N ASP A 93 0.03 18.36 0.76
CA ASP A 93 1.12 18.28 1.72
C ASP A 93 2.12 19.43 1.50
N PHE A 94 2.49 19.73 0.26
CA PHE A 94 3.29 20.90 -0.12
C PHE A 94 2.69 22.21 0.44
N PHE A 95 1.37 22.42 0.31
CA PHE A 95 0.69 23.55 0.94
C PHE A 95 0.83 23.56 2.48
N LYS A 96 0.76 22.39 3.14
CA LYS A 96 1.02 22.31 4.59
C LYS A 96 2.46 22.69 4.97
N LYS A 97 3.46 22.51 4.07
CA LYS A 97 4.83 23.04 4.30
C LYS A 97 4.79 24.54 4.41
N LEU A 98 4.14 25.16 3.42
CA LEU A 98 4.13 26.61 3.25
C LEU A 98 3.46 27.29 4.45
N VAL A 99 2.48 26.62 5.06
CA VAL A 99 1.73 27.13 6.23
C VAL A 99 2.34 26.67 7.58
N GLY A 100 3.47 25.96 7.58
CA GLY A 100 4.17 25.57 8.82
C GLY A 100 3.47 24.49 9.67
N VAL A 101 2.54 23.72 9.09
CA VAL A 101 1.78 22.69 9.82
C VAL A 101 2.62 21.40 9.96
N LYS A 102 2.67 20.83 11.18
CA LYS A 102 3.39 19.58 11.47
C LYS A 102 2.95 18.46 10.52
N ARG A 103 3.93 17.76 9.94
CA ARG A 103 3.69 16.64 9.02
C ARG A 103 4.10 15.32 9.65
N ARG A 104 3.32 14.30 9.31
CA ARG A 104 3.61 12.90 9.58
C ARG A 104 4.13 12.27 8.29
N PRO A 105 5.30 11.61 8.27
CA PRO A 105 5.80 10.96 7.08
C PRO A 105 4.83 9.87 6.61
N VAL A 106 4.46 9.90 5.33
CA VAL A 106 3.64 8.83 4.73
C VAL A 106 4.36 8.27 3.50
N TYR A 107 4.67 6.98 3.56
CA TYR A 107 5.27 6.19 2.49
C TYR A 107 4.18 5.39 1.78
N LEU A 108 4.09 5.55 0.46
CA LEU A 108 3.08 4.89 -0.36
C LEU A 108 3.76 4.07 -1.45
N ALA A 109 3.44 2.78 -1.48
CA ALA A 109 3.88 1.85 -2.52
C ALA A 109 2.68 1.25 -3.24
N ARG A 110 2.86 0.87 -4.51
CA ARG A 110 1.82 0.30 -5.34
C ARG A 110 2.31 -0.99 -5.98
N VAL A 111 1.47 -2.01 -5.96
CA VAL A 111 1.69 -3.28 -6.66
C VAL A 111 0.51 -3.54 -7.60
N SER A 112 0.78 -3.80 -8.88
CA SER A 112 -0.26 -4.19 -9.84
C SER A 112 -0.62 -5.66 -9.66
N ILE A 113 -1.89 -6.02 -9.85
CA ILE A 113 -2.28 -7.44 -10.02
C ILE A 113 -2.27 -7.83 -11.50
N ASN A 114 -1.85 -9.06 -11.78
CA ASN A 114 -1.99 -9.67 -13.10
C ASN A 114 -3.41 -10.23 -13.26
N GLY A 115 -4.06 -9.92 -14.38
CA GLY A 115 -5.37 -10.50 -14.75
C GLY A 115 -6.59 -9.57 -14.66
N GLY A 116 -6.42 -8.30 -14.27
CA GLY A 116 -7.49 -7.31 -14.32
C GLY A 116 -7.52 -6.58 -15.65
N THR A 117 -8.62 -6.62 -16.41
CA THR A 117 -8.69 -5.79 -17.64
C THR A 117 -8.60 -4.29 -17.25
N PRO A 118 -7.88 -3.43 -18.01
CA PRO A 118 -7.63 -2.01 -17.69
C PRO A 118 -8.78 -1.00 -17.94
N SER A 119 -9.71 -0.75 -16.99
CA SER A 119 -10.90 0.12 -17.25
C SER A 119 -10.62 1.60 -17.14
N MET A 120 -10.95 2.35 -18.20
CA MET A 120 -11.05 3.81 -18.18
C MET A 120 -12.16 4.28 -17.23
N PHE A 121 -13.26 3.52 -17.11
CA PHE A 121 -14.38 3.82 -16.23
C PHE A 121 -14.73 2.63 -15.35
N GLY A 122 -14.20 2.70 -14.12
CA GLY A 122 -14.85 2.27 -12.87
C GLY A 122 -15.89 1.14 -12.96
N ARG A 123 -15.44 -0.05 -13.33
CA ARG A 123 -15.94 -1.41 -13.00
C ARG A 123 -15.38 -2.31 -14.09
N ARG A 124 -14.55 -3.29 -13.73
CA ARG A 124 -14.08 -4.31 -14.68
C ARG A 124 -14.03 -5.67 -14.02
N LEU A 125 -14.15 -6.68 -14.88
CA LEU A 125 -13.89 -8.09 -14.63
C LEU A 125 -12.51 -8.24 -13.97
N CYS A 126 -12.46 -8.04 -12.66
CA CYS A 126 -11.51 -8.80 -11.88
C CYS A 126 -12.10 -10.19 -11.87
N ASN A 127 -11.37 -11.14 -12.45
CA ASN A 127 -11.74 -12.54 -12.30
C ASN A 127 -11.52 -12.89 -10.84
N VAL A 128 -12.56 -12.68 -10.01
CA VAL A 128 -12.50 -12.89 -8.58
C VAL A 128 -12.00 -14.32 -8.35
N GLY A 129 -10.95 -14.45 -7.57
CA GLY A 129 -10.35 -15.75 -7.30
C GLY A 129 -9.32 -16.25 -8.33
N ARG A 130 -9.01 -15.47 -9.38
CA ARG A 130 -8.02 -15.85 -10.41
C ARG A 130 -6.91 -14.83 -10.63
N ASN A 131 -6.95 -13.67 -9.96
CA ASN A 131 -5.89 -12.68 -10.05
C ASN A 131 -4.73 -13.06 -9.15
N THR A 132 -3.52 -12.78 -9.60
CA THR A 132 -2.28 -13.02 -8.85
C THR A 132 -1.49 -11.72 -8.69
N VAL A 133 -0.71 -11.64 -7.62
CA VAL A 133 0.18 -10.52 -7.35
C VAL A 133 1.61 -10.95 -7.72
N PRO A 134 2.34 -10.19 -8.56
CA PRO A 134 3.75 -10.47 -8.81
C PRO A 134 4.51 -10.44 -7.48
N ARG A 135 5.09 -11.58 -7.08
CA ARG A 135 5.69 -11.74 -5.74
C ARG A 135 6.93 -10.87 -5.55
N GLU A 136 7.75 -10.72 -6.59
CA GLU A 136 8.92 -9.83 -6.57
C GLU A 136 8.51 -8.37 -6.32
N ASP A 137 7.51 -7.88 -7.04
CA ASP A 137 6.99 -6.52 -6.87
C ASP A 137 6.43 -6.28 -5.47
N LEU A 138 5.74 -7.28 -4.92
CA LEU A 138 5.18 -7.22 -3.58
C LEU A 138 6.29 -7.21 -2.52
N LEU A 139 7.28 -8.10 -2.62
CA LEU A 139 8.42 -8.15 -1.72
C LEU A 139 9.19 -6.84 -1.72
N GLU A 140 9.52 -6.33 -2.91
CA GLU A 140 10.23 -5.06 -3.07
C GLU A 140 9.42 -3.89 -2.48
N ALA A 141 8.09 -3.90 -2.62
CA ALA A 141 7.22 -2.88 -2.01
C ALA A 141 7.16 -2.99 -0.47
N LEU A 142 7.12 -4.22 0.07
CA LEU A 142 7.11 -4.47 1.51
C LEU A 142 8.45 -4.14 2.17
N GLU A 143 9.57 -4.34 1.46
CA GLU A 143 10.91 -3.97 1.91
C GLU A 143 11.20 -2.47 1.77
N GLY A 144 10.37 -1.76 1.00
CA GLY A 144 10.53 -0.34 0.76
C GLY A 144 11.43 0.04 -0.41
N GLY A 145 11.74 -0.90 -1.31
CA GLY A 145 12.39 -0.61 -2.58
C GLY A 145 11.48 0.17 -3.54
N LYS A 146 10.18 -0.17 -3.59
CA LYS A 146 9.18 0.54 -4.44
C LYS A 146 8.46 1.68 -3.70
N VAL A 147 9.17 2.74 -3.29
CA VAL A 147 8.48 3.94 -2.77
C VAL A 147 8.01 4.80 -3.94
N PHE A 148 6.71 4.75 -4.24
CA PHE A 148 6.13 5.64 -5.25
C PHE A 148 6.02 7.08 -4.71
N PHE A 149 5.91 7.25 -3.38
CA PHE A 149 5.61 8.54 -2.77
C PHE A 149 6.07 8.66 -1.30
N ARG A 150 6.74 9.78 -0.96
CA ARG A 150 7.05 10.22 0.41
C ARG A 150 6.44 11.61 0.61
N LEU A 151 5.51 11.74 1.56
CA LEU A 151 4.88 13.02 1.98
C LEU A 151 5.53 13.51 3.26
#